data_AF-A0A843SVV5-F1
#
_entry.id   AF-A0A843SVV5-F1
#
_cell.length_a   1.000
_cell.length_b   1.000
_cell.length_c   1.000
_cell.angle_alpha   90.00
_cell.angle_beta   90.00
_cell.angle_gamma   90.00
#
_symmetry.space_group_name_H-M   'P 1'
#
loop_
_entity.id
_entity.type
_entity.pdbx_description
1 polymer ?
#
loop_
_entity_poly.entity_id
_entity_poly.type
_entity_poly.pdbx_seq_one_letter_code
_entity_poly.pdbx_strand_id
1 'polypeptide(L)'
;MLKSIDVLIGLTVIMLALSMAVTVVTQFVIAAVNTRGRHLRRGLIDLLGLLDPALQGSSGGAVAKAILTHPLVSGATSRLGSVVHREEFTKLLLELADETGGQRLDASARAALMAALSANGVPDPAATLRNVRALALQLEASNPEFAADTRNGIALLQEARSDLVAKVNVWFDQTMDRTSQRFTASTRAITFAAGLLIVAVLQVDTVTLVNRL
;
A
#
# COMPACT_ATOMS: atom_id res chain seq x y z
N MET A 1 47.46 26.24 -2.58
CA MET A 1 46.61 25.29 -3.32
C MET A 1 46.18 24.10 -2.46
N LEU A 2 47.07 23.48 -1.67
CA LEU A 2 46.73 22.36 -0.78
C LEU A 2 45.65 22.70 0.26
N LYS A 3 45.74 23.86 0.93
CA LYS A 3 44.75 24.31 1.92
C LYS A 3 43.33 24.46 1.37
N SER A 4 43.18 24.87 0.11
CA SER A 4 41.87 24.98 -0.55
C SER A 4 41.26 23.62 -0.85
N ILE A 5 42.10 22.62 -1.15
CA ILE A 5 41.65 21.23 -1.36
C ILE A 5 41.20 20.63 -0.01
N ASP A 6 41.91 20.87 1.08
CA ASP A 6 41.54 20.38 2.41
C ASP A 6 40.19 20.94 2.87
N VAL A 7 39.95 22.25 2.69
CA VAL A 7 38.66 22.90 2.99
C VAL A 7 37.53 22.33 2.12
N LEU A 8 37.79 22.10 0.83
CA LEU A 8 36.81 21.52 -0.09
C LEU A 8 36.41 20.09 0.32
N ILE A 9 37.39 19.26 0.72
CA ILE A 9 37.15 17.91 1.22
C ILE A 9 36.33 17.96 2.50
N GLY A 10 36.71 18.81 3.46
CA GLY A 10 35.99 18.98 4.73
C GLY A 10 34.53 19.40 4.53
N LEU A 11 34.31 20.40 3.67
CA LEU A 11 32.96 20.84 3.33
C LEU A 11 32.15 19.71 2.67
N THR A 12 32.73 18.98 1.72
CA THR A 12 32.05 17.89 1.03
C THR A 12 31.61 16.79 2.00
N VAL A 13 32.51 16.39 2.91
CA VAL A 13 32.20 15.38 3.94
C VAL A 13 31.05 15.85 4.85
N ILE A 14 31.07 17.10 5.28
CA ILE A 14 30.00 17.66 6.14
C ILE A 14 28.67 17.73 5.39
N MET A 15 28.68 18.17 4.13
CA MET A 15 27.48 18.21 3.29
C MET A 15 26.90 16.81 3.03
N LEU A 16 27.75 15.80 2.83
CA LEU A 16 27.32 14.41 2.70
C LEU A 16 26.72 13.86 4.00
N ALA A 17 27.34 14.16 5.14
CA ALA A 17 26.82 13.77 6.46
C ALA A 17 25.44 14.40 6.72
N LEU A 18 25.27 15.68 6.39
CA LEU A 18 23.98 16.38 6.49
C LEU A 18 22.92 15.74 5.57
N SER A 19 23.28 15.39 4.33
CA SER A 19 22.36 14.71 3.40
C SER A 19 21.87 13.36 3.94
N MET A 20 22.78 12.58 4.51
CA MET A 20 22.45 11.31 5.16
C MET A 20 21.53 11.54 6.38
N ALA A 21 21.82 12.56 7.20
CA ALA A 21 20.98 12.90 8.36
C ALA A 21 19.54 13.24 7.95
N VAL A 22 19.35 14.08 6.91
CA VAL A 22 18.02 14.41 6.37
C VAL A 22 17.29 13.16 5.89
N THR A 23 18.01 12.25 5.22
CA THR A 23 17.46 10.99 4.71
C THR A 23 16.98 10.09 5.85
N VAL A 24 17.81 9.88 6.87
CA VAL A 24 17.50 9.03 8.02
C VAL A 24 16.31 9.60 8.80
N VAL A 25 16.28 10.91 9.06
CA VAL A 25 15.16 11.56 9.76
C VAL A 25 13.86 11.42 8.96
N THR A 26 13.91 11.65 7.64
CA THR A 26 12.74 11.49 6.76
C THR A 26 12.21 10.06 6.82
N GLN A 27 13.10 9.06 6.66
CA GLN A 27 12.74 7.65 6.71
C GLN A 27 12.14 7.25 8.06
N PHE A 28 12.73 7.74 9.15
CA PHE A 28 12.23 7.53 10.50
C PHE A 28 10.80 8.06 10.67
N VAL A 29 10.53 9.30 10.26
CA VAL A 29 9.19 9.90 10.34
C VAL A 29 8.18 9.10 9.51
N ILE A 30 8.52 8.73 8.27
CA ILE A 30 7.66 7.95 7.38
C ILE A 30 7.32 6.58 8.00
N ALA A 31 8.32 5.90 8.56
CA ALA A 31 8.16 4.59 9.18
C ALA A 31 7.34 4.67 10.48
N ALA A 32 7.62 5.65 11.34
CA ALA A 32 6.92 5.85 12.61
C ALA A 32 5.44 6.17 12.40
N VAL A 33 5.12 7.00 11.42
CA VAL A 33 3.74 7.45 11.14
C VAL A 33 2.96 6.42 10.29
N ASN A 34 3.64 5.43 9.71
CA ASN A 34 3.09 4.49 8.73
C ASN A 34 2.32 5.22 7.61
N THR A 35 2.96 6.23 7.01
CA THR A 35 2.32 7.08 5.99
C THR A 35 1.90 6.27 4.77
N ARG A 36 2.71 5.28 4.35
CA ARG A 36 2.40 4.35 3.25
C ARG A 36 1.08 3.64 3.47
N GLY A 37 0.90 2.93 4.59
CA GLY A 37 -0.33 2.20 4.87
C GLY A 37 -1.55 3.12 5.00
N ARG A 38 -1.37 4.35 5.51
CA ARG A 38 -2.46 5.35 5.55
C ARG A 38 -2.88 5.85 4.17
N HIS A 39 -1.92 6.11 3.27
CA HIS A 39 -2.22 6.48 1.89
C HIS A 39 -2.87 5.31 1.15
N LEU A 40 -2.36 4.09 1.32
CA LEU A 40 -2.95 2.89 0.76
C LEU A 40 -4.39 2.68 1.23
N ARG A 41 -4.68 2.89 2.52
CA ARG A 41 -6.06 2.82 3.04
C ARG A 41 -6.99 3.79 2.33
N ARG A 42 -6.56 5.04 2.12
CA ARG A 42 -7.37 6.04 1.39
C ARG A 42 -7.56 5.61 -0.06
N GLY A 43 -6.51 5.13 -0.72
CA GLY A 43 -6.60 4.59 -2.08
C GLY A 43 -7.58 3.42 -2.20
N LEU A 44 -7.58 2.50 -1.23
CA LEU A 44 -8.55 1.39 -1.21
C LEU A 44 -9.97 1.85 -0.93
N ILE A 45 -10.18 2.85 -0.08
CA ILE A 45 -11.52 3.45 0.13
C ILE A 45 -12.03 4.07 -1.17
N ASP A 46 -11.17 4.84 -1.86
CA ASP A 46 -11.49 5.44 -3.16
C ASP A 46 -11.83 4.34 -4.18
N LEU A 47 -11.03 3.26 -4.23
CA LEU A 47 -11.26 2.11 -5.11
C LEU A 47 -12.60 1.43 -4.81
N LEU A 48 -12.88 1.10 -3.55
CA LEU A 48 -14.13 0.43 -3.15
C LEU A 48 -15.36 1.27 -3.53
N GLY A 49 -15.29 2.59 -3.38
CA GLY A 49 -16.35 3.50 -3.80
C GLY A 49 -16.55 3.57 -5.33
N LEU A 50 -15.50 3.29 -6.12
CA LEU A 50 -15.59 3.16 -7.58
C LEU A 50 -16.16 1.80 -8.01
N LEU A 51 -15.96 0.75 -7.21
CA LEU A 51 -16.51 -0.58 -7.51
C LEU A 51 -18.02 -0.59 -7.31
N ASP A 52 -18.49 -0.10 -6.16
CA ASP A 52 -19.90 -0.09 -5.81
C ASP A 52 -20.30 1.06 -4.88
N PRO A 53 -21.42 1.77 -5.13
CA PRO A 53 -21.93 2.81 -4.24
C PRO A 53 -22.21 2.35 -2.80
N ALA A 54 -22.58 1.09 -2.58
CA ALA A 54 -22.84 0.53 -1.25
C ALA A 54 -21.59 0.51 -0.35
N LEU A 55 -20.41 0.56 -0.97
CA LEU A 55 -19.11 0.57 -0.27
C LEU A 55 -18.59 1.98 -0.01
N GLN A 56 -19.36 3.04 -0.29
CA GLN A 56 -18.95 4.40 0.03
C GLN A 56 -19.08 4.69 1.54
N GLY A 57 -18.28 5.64 2.03
CA GLY A 57 -18.34 6.11 3.41
C GLY A 57 -17.73 5.14 4.44
N SER A 58 -18.43 4.92 5.55
CA SER A 58 -17.92 4.16 6.71
C SER A 58 -17.70 2.68 6.38
N SER A 59 -18.58 2.07 5.58
CA SER A 59 -18.49 0.66 5.16
C SER A 59 -17.20 0.39 4.39
N GLY A 60 -16.89 1.20 3.36
CA GLY A 60 -15.63 1.07 2.63
C GLY A 60 -14.40 1.34 3.49
N GLY A 61 -14.51 2.26 4.45
CA GLY A 61 -13.49 2.50 5.46
C GLY A 61 -13.18 1.27 6.32
N ALA A 62 -14.22 0.58 6.78
CA ALA A 62 -14.10 -0.64 7.56
C ALA A 62 -13.52 -1.80 6.74
N VAL A 63 -14.00 -1.99 5.50
CA VAL A 63 -13.49 -3.02 4.58
C VAL A 63 -12.02 -2.77 4.22
N ALA A 64 -11.65 -1.55 3.80
CA ALA A 64 -10.27 -1.20 3.49
C ALA A 64 -9.34 -1.37 4.70
N LYS A 65 -9.81 -1.01 5.90
CA LYS A 65 -9.05 -1.23 7.13
C LYS A 65 -8.86 -2.73 7.40
N ALA A 66 -9.91 -3.53 7.25
CA ALA A 66 -9.85 -4.97 7.46
C ALA A 66 -8.85 -5.64 6.49
N ILE A 67 -8.89 -5.29 5.20
CA ILE A 67 -7.92 -5.76 4.20
C ILE A 67 -6.50 -5.42 4.62
N LEU A 68 -6.24 -4.19 5.06
CA LEU A 68 -4.89 -3.74 5.40
C LEU A 68 -4.37 -4.24 6.74
N THR A 69 -5.22 -4.73 7.63
CA THR A 69 -4.80 -5.38 8.87
C THR A 69 -4.78 -6.91 8.77
N HIS A 70 -5.05 -7.45 7.58
CA HIS A 70 -4.99 -8.88 7.35
C HIS A 70 -3.55 -9.40 7.52
N PRO A 71 -3.30 -10.58 8.13
CA PRO A 71 -1.94 -11.08 8.38
C PRO A 71 -1.09 -11.29 7.11
N LEU A 72 -1.72 -11.54 5.96
CA LEU A 72 -1.02 -11.67 4.68
C LEU A 72 -0.51 -10.32 4.14
N VAL A 73 -1.19 -9.22 4.50
CA VAL A 73 -0.92 -7.87 4.00
C VAL A 73 -0.11 -7.06 5.03
N SER A 74 -0.46 -7.19 6.30
CA SER A 74 0.22 -6.55 7.41
C SER A 74 1.30 -7.48 7.96
N GLY A 75 2.56 -7.10 7.78
CA GLY A 75 3.69 -7.79 8.44
C GLY A 75 3.69 -7.66 9.98
N ALA A 76 2.75 -6.92 10.57
CA ALA A 76 2.57 -6.78 12.01
C ALA A 76 1.12 -6.42 12.38
N THR A 77 0.56 -7.07 13.41
CA THR A 77 -0.85 -7.03 13.83
C THR A 77 -1.42 -5.63 14.14
N SER A 78 -0.56 -4.64 14.43
CA SER A 78 -0.98 -3.28 14.81
C SER A 78 -0.77 -2.23 13.70
N ARG A 79 -0.14 -2.60 12.58
CA ARG A 79 0.18 -1.66 11.51
C ARG A 79 -0.61 -2.00 10.25
N LEU A 80 -1.13 -0.97 9.58
CA LEU A 80 -1.67 -1.10 8.23
C LEU A 80 -0.55 -1.60 7.31
N GLY A 81 -0.84 -2.61 6.49
CA GLY A 81 0.06 -3.04 5.44
C GLY A 81 0.36 -1.92 4.44
N SER A 82 1.56 -1.97 3.88
CA SER A 82 2.09 -0.92 3.00
C SER A 82 1.96 -1.23 1.51
N VAL A 83 1.63 -2.48 1.16
CA VAL A 83 1.52 -2.98 -0.20
C VAL A 83 0.37 -3.98 -0.23
N VAL A 84 -0.43 -3.94 -1.29
CA VAL A 84 -1.48 -4.91 -1.60
C VAL A 84 -1.41 -5.15 -3.10
N HIS A 85 -1.42 -6.41 -3.53
CA HIS A 85 -1.53 -6.77 -4.94
C HIS A 85 -2.99 -6.87 -5.36
N ARG A 86 -3.27 -6.76 -6.66
CA ARG A 86 -4.64 -6.77 -7.18
C ARG A 86 -5.35 -8.10 -6.87
N GLU A 87 -4.66 -9.21 -7.08
CA GLU A 87 -5.18 -10.56 -6.87
C GLU A 87 -5.43 -10.81 -5.38
N GLU A 88 -4.54 -10.31 -4.52
CA GLU A 88 -4.68 -10.33 -3.07
C GLU A 88 -5.89 -9.51 -2.63
N PHE A 89 -6.06 -8.29 -3.15
CA PHE A 89 -7.21 -7.45 -2.88
C PHE A 89 -8.53 -8.16 -3.20
N THR A 90 -8.65 -8.76 -4.38
CA THR A 90 -9.89 -9.48 -4.75
C THR A 90 -10.13 -10.69 -3.87
N LYS A 91 -9.10 -11.52 -3.61
CA LYS A 91 -9.24 -12.69 -2.73
C LYS A 91 -9.66 -12.30 -1.32
N LEU A 92 -9.10 -11.21 -0.78
CA LEU A 92 -9.44 -10.71 0.55
C LEU A 92 -10.87 -10.14 0.59
N LEU A 93 -11.36 -9.51 -0.48
CA LEU A 93 -12.78 -9.11 -0.55
C LEU A 93 -13.72 -10.31 -0.49
N LEU A 94 -13.40 -11.38 -1.22
CA LEU A 94 -14.20 -12.61 -1.19
C LEU A 94 -14.15 -13.27 0.19
N GLU A 95 -12.97 -13.33 0.80
CA GLU A 95 -12.76 -13.91 2.13
C GLU A 95 -13.45 -13.13 3.24
N LEU A 96 -13.41 -11.80 3.18
CA LEU A 96 -14.07 -10.91 4.14
C LEU A 96 -15.61 -10.99 4.06
N ALA A 97 -16.15 -11.42 2.93
CA ALA A 97 -17.57 -11.67 2.76
C ALA A 97 -18.01 -13.06 3.27
N ASP A 98 -17.07 -13.95 3.60
CA ASP A 98 -17.32 -15.27 4.18
C ASP A 98 -17.44 -15.19 5.72
N GLU A 99 -18.45 -15.86 6.30
CA GLU A 99 -18.70 -15.84 7.77
C GLU A 99 -17.67 -16.65 8.53
N THR A 100 -17.08 -17.62 7.83
CA THR A 100 -16.09 -18.53 8.39
C THR A 100 -14.66 -17.98 8.33
N GLY A 101 -14.47 -16.81 7.70
CA GLY A 101 -13.18 -16.14 7.60
C GLY A 101 -12.60 -15.74 8.97
N GLY A 102 -11.26 -15.77 9.08
CA GLY A 102 -10.57 -15.50 10.34
C GLY A 102 -10.69 -14.05 10.84
N GLN A 103 -10.98 -13.10 9.96
CA GLN A 103 -11.08 -11.69 10.29
C GLN A 103 -12.53 -11.20 10.18
N ARG A 104 -13.11 -10.80 11.32
CA ARG A 104 -14.50 -10.35 11.39
C ARG A 104 -14.61 -8.88 11.00
N LEU A 105 -15.53 -8.61 10.07
CA LEU A 105 -16.05 -7.28 9.76
C LEU A 105 -17.26 -6.95 10.62
N ASP A 106 -17.49 -5.66 10.82
CA ASP A 106 -18.73 -5.17 11.41
C ASP A 106 -19.93 -5.63 10.56
N ALA A 107 -21.04 -6.01 11.20
CA ALA A 107 -22.19 -6.61 10.52
C ALA A 107 -22.76 -5.73 9.39
N SER A 108 -22.79 -4.41 9.58
CA SER A 108 -23.25 -3.45 8.56
C SER A 108 -22.31 -3.35 7.37
N ALA A 109 -20.99 -3.27 7.62
CA ALA A 109 -19.97 -3.21 6.57
C ALA A 109 -19.93 -4.52 5.76
N ARG A 110 -20.10 -5.65 6.44
CA ARG A 110 -20.22 -6.97 5.82
C ARG A 110 -21.47 -7.06 4.94
N ALA A 111 -22.63 -6.63 5.43
CA ALA A 111 -23.87 -6.64 4.65
C ALA A 111 -23.72 -5.78 3.38
N ALA A 112 -23.11 -4.60 3.50
CA ALA A 112 -22.79 -3.75 2.35
C ALA A 112 -21.82 -4.42 1.37
N LEU A 113 -20.80 -5.12 1.87
CA LEU A 113 -19.87 -5.89 1.06
C LEU A 113 -20.57 -7.03 0.31
N MET A 114 -21.40 -7.83 0.99
CA MET A 114 -22.14 -8.91 0.35
C MET A 114 -23.11 -8.37 -0.72
N ALA A 115 -23.80 -7.25 -0.44
CA ALA A 115 -24.67 -6.60 -1.41
C ALA A 115 -23.88 -6.13 -2.65
N ALA A 116 -22.73 -5.50 -2.44
CA ALA A 116 -21.84 -5.07 -3.53
C ALA A 116 -21.31 -6.26 -4.35
N LEU A 117 -20.84 -7.33 -3.70
CA LEU A 117 -20.35 -8.52 -4.40
C LEU A 117 -21.44 -9.17 -5.26
N SER A 118 -22.63 -9.34 -4.69
CA SER A 118 -23.79 -9.89 -5.41
C SER A 118 -24.19 -9.01 -6.60
N ALA A 119 -24.27 -7.69 -6.41
CA ALA A 119 -24.58 -6.74 -7.48
C ALA A 119 -23.53 -6.72 -8.60
N ASN A 120 -22.28 -7.10 -8.31
CA ASN A 120 -21.18 -7.14 -9.26
C ASN A 120 -20.89 -8.56 -9.78
N GLY A 121 -21.87 -9.48 -9.70
CA GLY A 121 -21.80 -10.80 -10.32
C GLY A 121 -21.12 -11.89 -9.48
N VAL A 122 -20.96 -11.67 -8.17
CA VAL A 122 -20.42 -12.67 -7.23
C VAL A 122 -21.44 -12.95 -6.12
N PRO A 123 -22.45 -13.80 -6.36
CA PRO A 123 -23.52 -14.07 -5.40
C PRO A 123 -23.06 -14.96 -4.23
N ASP A 124 -22.10 -15.86 -4.46
CA ASP A 124 -21.51 -16.72 -3.42
C ASP A 124 -19.98 -16.55 -3.38
N PRO A 125 -19.49 -15.56 -2.59
CA PRO A 125 -18.07 -15.28 -2.47
C PRO A 125 -17.25 -16.46 -1.95
N ALA A 126 -17.82 -17.29 -1.06
CA ALA A 126 -17.14 -18.42 -0.46
C ALA A 126 -16.96 -19.57 -1.47
N ALA A 127 -17.98 -19.87 -2.27
CA ALA A 127 -17.83 -20.81 -3.38
C ALA A 127 -16.84 -20.30 -4.43
N THR A 128 -16.93 -19.04 -4.84
CA THR A 128 -15.97 -18.45 -5.80
C THR A 128 -14.54 -18.56 -5.30
N LEU A 129 -14.28 -18.22 -4.03
CA LEU A 129 -12.94 -18.31 -3.45
C LEU A 129 -12.43 -19.76 -3.38
N ARG A 130 -13.29 -20.73 -3.05
CA ARG A 130 -12.93 -22.16 -3.07
C ARG A 130 -12.56 -22.62 -4.48
N ASN A 131 -13.32 -22.23 -5.50
CA ASN A 131 -13.03 -22.58 -6.89
C ASN A 131 -11.70 -21.97 -7.37
N VAL A 132 -11.46 -20.69 -7.06
CA VAL A 132 -10.19 -20.01 -7.36
C VAL A 132 -9.01 -20.74 -6.72
N ARG A 133 -9.14 -21.17 -5.45
CA ARG A 133 -8.08 -21.93 -4.75
C ARG A 133 -7.86 -23.31 -5.39
N ALA A 134 -8.93 -24.01 -5.75
CA ALA A 134 -8.85 -25.32 -6.41
C ALA A 134 -8.17 -25.23 -7.78
N LEU A 135 -8.53 -24.24 -8.60
CA LEU A 135 -7.92 -24.02 -9.90
C LEU A 135 -6.45 -23.59 -9.78
N ALA A 136 -6.10 -22.75 -8.80
CA ALA A 136 -4.71 -22.39 -8.54
C ALA A 136 -3.84 -23.62 -8.21
N LEU A 137 -4.38 -24.57 -7.44
CA LEU A 137 -3.72 -25.83 -7.13
C LEU A 137 -3.60 -26.73 -8.37
N GLN A 138 -4.62 -26.75 -9.23
CA GLN A 138 -4.55 -27.48 -10.49
C GLN A 138 -3.47 -26.90 -11.41
N LEU A 139 -3.39 -25.57 -11.52
CA LEU A 139 -2.36 -24.87 -12.30
C LEU A 139 -0.96 -25.09 -11.73
N GLU A 140 -0.83 -25.26 -10.41
CA GLU A 140 0.44 -25.65 -9.79
C GLU A 140 0.88 -27.05 -10.24
N ALA A 141 -0.05 -28.00 -10.35
CA ALA A 141 0.25 -29.34 -10.80
C ALA A 141 0.53 -29.42 -12.32
N SER A 142 -0.22 -28.67 -13.14
CA SER A 142 -0.10 -28.73 -14.60
C SER A 142 0.96 -27.80 -15.18
N ASN A 143 1.23 -26.67 -14.52
CA ASN A 143 2.12 -25.61 -14.99
C ASN A 143 3.05 -25.11 -13.88
N PRO A 144 3.94 -25.97 -13.35
CA PRO A 144 4.86 -25.60 -12.28
C PRO A 144 5.84 -24.49 -12.69
N GLU A 145 6.04 -24.25 -13.99
CA GLU A 145 6.86 -23.17 -14.53
C GLU A 145 6.28 -21.77 -14.30
N PHE A 146 4.97 -21.64 -14.07
CA PHE A 146 4.35 -20.35 -13.81
C PHE A 146 4.65 -19.85 -12.40
N ALA A 147 4.97 -18.56 -12.30
CA ALA A 147 5.05 -17.89 -11.01
C ALA A 147 3.72 -18.01 -10.27
N ALA A 148 3.78 -18.09 -8.94
CA ALA A 148 2.59 -18.25 -8.10
C ALA A 148 1.55 -17.15 -8.37
N ASP A 149 1.98 -15.91 -8.56
CA ASP A 149 1.10 -14.77 -8.85
C ASP A 149 0.40 -14.91 -10.21
N THR A 150 1.10 -15.40 -11.24
CA THR A 150 0.50 -15.68 -12.54
C THR A 150 -0.57 -16.76 -12.45
N ARG A 151 -0.29 -17.86 -11.72
CA ARG A 151 -1.27 -18.94 -11.48
C ARG A 151 -2.50 -18.40 -10.75
N ASN A 152 -2.28 -17.60 -9.71
CA ASN A 152 -3.34 -16.96 -8.94
C ASN A 152 -4.19 -15.98 -9.78
N GLY A 153 -3.55 -15.20 -10.64
CA GLY A 153 -4.23 -14.28 -11.55
C GLY A 153 -5.08 -15.02 -12.59
N ILE A 154 -4.54 -16.07 -13.21
CA ILE A 154 -5.30 -16.92 -14.15
C ILE A 154 -6.51 -17.53 -13.43
N ALA A 155 -6.30 -18.10 -12.24
CA ALA A 155 -7.37 -18.73 -11.48
C ALA A 155 -8.50 -17.74 -11.14
N LEU A 156 -8.13 -16.51 -10.75
CA LEU A 156 -9.10 -15.46 -10.45
C LEU A 156 -9.87 -15.00 -11.70
N LEU A 157 -9.20 -14.81 -12.83
CA LEU A 157 -9.84 -14.38 -14.08
C LEU A 157 -10.79 -15.42 -14.65
N GLN A 158 -10.52 -16.71 -14.42
CA GLN A 158 -11.36 -17.82 -14.90
C GLN A 158 -12.55 -18.09 -13.98
N GLU A 159 -12.31 -18.29 -12.68
CA GLU A 159 -13.34 -18.74 -11.73
C GLU A 159 -14.15 -17.59 -11.12
N ALA A 160 -13.59 -16.38 -11.06
CA ALA A 160 -14.28 -15.20 -10.55
C ALA A 160 -14.69 -14.25 -11.69
N ARG A 161 -14.92 -14.77 -12.90
CA ARG A 161 -15.36 -13.98 -14.06
C ARG A 161 -16.66 -13.23 -13.76
N SER A 162 -16.52 -11.97 -13.38
CA SER A 162 -17.59 -11.14 -12.83
C SER A 162 -17.32 -9.67 -13.15
N ASP A 163 -18.35 -8.82 -13.06
CA ASP A 163 -18.21 -7.38 -13.20
C ASP A 163 -17.29 -6.80 -12.12
N LEU A 164 -17.25 -7.42 -10.93
CA LEU A 164 -16.31 -7.08 -9.87
C LEU A 164 -14.87 -7.21 -10.37
N VAL A 165 -14.50 -8.39 -10.89
CA VAL A 165 -13.13 -8.65 -11.36
C VAL A 165 -12.78 -7.76 -12.55
N ALA A 166 -13.74 -7.49 -13.46
CA ALA A 166 -13.54 -6.56 -14.56
C ALA A 166 -13.24 -5.14 -14.07
N LYS A 167 -14.07 -4.61 -13.16
CA LYS A 167 -13.88 -3.28 -12.56
C LYS A 167 -12.57 -3.19 -11.79
N VAL A 168 -12.22 -4.21 -11.01
CA VAL A 168 -10.95 -4.25 -10.27
C VAL A 168 -9.77 -4.21 -11.24
N ASN A 169 -9.77 -5.01 -12.31
CA ASN A 169 -8.69 -5.00 -13.30
C ASN A 169 -8.50 -3.63 -13.99
N VAL A 170 -9.59 -2.91 -14.22
CA VAL A 170 -9.54 -1.58 -14.87
C VAL A 170 -9.08 -0.49 -13.90
N TRP A 171 -9.61 -0.48 -12.67
CA TRP A 171 -9.47 0.67 -11.76
C TRP A 171 -8.35 0.53 -10.73
N PHE A 172 -7.90 -0.69 -10.43
CA PHE A 172 -6.93 -0.94 -9.36
C PHE A 172 -5.59 -0.24 -9.65
N ASP A 173 -4.99 -0.50 -10.81
CA ASP A 173 -3.65 0.02 -11.15
C ASP A 173 -3.65 1.55 -11.18
N GLN A 174 -4.65 2.17 -11.81
CA GLN A 174 -4.80 3.62 -11.82
C GLN A 174 -4.97 4.22 -10.42
N THR A 175 -5.68 3.53 -9.53
CA THR A 175 -5.89 3.99 -8.15
C THR A 175 -4.61 3.85 -7.32
N MET A 176 -3.85 2.77 -7.52
CA MET A 176 -2.55 2.57 -6.88
C MET A 176 -1.50 3.58 -7.37
N ASP A 177 -1.50 3.91 -8.66
CA ASP A 177 -0.63 4.95 -9.22
C ASP A 177 -0.91 6.31 -8.60
N ARG A 178 -2.18 6.72 -8.54
CA ARG A 178 -2.58 7.98 -7.89
C ARG A 178 -2.24 7.98 -6.41
N THR A 179 -2.40 6.85 -5.73
CA THR A 179 -2.04 6.70 -4.32
C THR A 179 -0.53 6.85 -4.10
N SER A 180 0.28 6.27 -4.99
CA SER A 180 1.73 6.38 -4.98
C SER A 180 2.20 7.80 -5.25
N GLN A 181 1.54 8.54 -6.15
CA GLN A 181 1.80 9.96 -6.37
C GLN A 181 1.51 10.79 -5.12
N ARG A 182 0.35 10.59 -4.47
CA ARG A 182 0.00 11.28 -3.21
C ARG A 182 1.00 10.97 -2.08
N PHE A 183 1.46 9.72 -1.97
CA PHE A 183 2.50 9.33 -1.01
C PHE A 183 3.86 9.97 -1.33
N THR A 184 4.23 10.07 -2.61
CA THR A 184 5.47 10.72 -3.04
C THR A 184 5.44 12.21 -2.72
N ALA A 185 4.32 12.88 -2.97
CA ALA A 185 4.15 14.29 -2.65
C ALA A 185 4.27 14.55 -1.13
N SER A 186 3.61 13.73 -0.30
CA SER A 186 3.71 13.86 1.16
C SER A 186 5.11 13.55 1.68
N THR A 187 5.80 12.56 1.10
CA THR A 187 7.19 12.24 1.43
C THR A 187 8.12 13.42 1.12
N ARG A 188 7.98 14.06 -0.04
CA ARG A 188 8.77 15.25 -0.41
C ARG A 188 8.55 16.41 0.55
N ALA A 189 7.31 16.64 0.98
CA ALA A 189 7.01 17.67 1.98
C ALA A 189 7.68 17.36 3.32
N ILE A 190 7.69 16.10 3.76
CA ILE A 190 8.39 15.66 4.98
C ILE A 190 9.90 15.87 4.84
N THR A 191 10.50 15.50 3.69
CA THR A 191 11.94 15.71 3.44
C THR A 191 12.31 17.18 3.49
N PHE A 192 11.50 18.06 2.87
CA PHE A 192 11.71 19.50 2.92
C PHE A 192 11.66 20.02 4.35
N ALA A 193 10.64 19.62 5.13
CA ALA A 193 10.51 20.03 6.53
C ALA A 193 11.66 19.50 7.40
N ALA A 194 12.12 18.26 7.18
CA ALA A 194 13.25 17.67 7.88
C ALA A 194 14.56 18.42 7.58
N GLY A 195 14.79 18.77 6.30
CA GLY A 195 15.94 19.59 5.90
C GLY A 195 15.93 20.97 6.55
N LEU A 196 14.78 21.67 6.51
CA LEU A 196 14.60 22.96 7.15
C LEU A 196 14.89 22.89 8.66
N LEU A 197 14.35 21.88 9.33
CA LEU A 197 14.55 21.65 10.76
C LEU A 197 16.02 21.42 11.09
N ILE A 198 16.70 20.56 10.35
CA ILE A 198 18.13 20.26 10.58
C ILE A 198 18.98 21.51 10.41
N VAL A 199 18.76 22.30 9.35
CA VAL A 199 19.49 23.56 9.13
C VAL A 199 19.24 24.55 10.27
N ALA A 200 18.00 24.69 10.72
CA ALA A 200 17.64 25.59 11.83
C ALA A 200 18.27 25.16 13.16
N VAL A 201 18.27 23.85 13.47
CA VAL A 201 18.81 23.31 14.73
C VAL A 201 20.33 23.37 14.76
N LEU A 202 20.98 22.98 13.67
CA LEU A 202 22.45 22.94 13.60
C LEU A 202 23.07 24.30 13.24
N GLN A 203 22.24 25.30 12.89
CA GLN A 203 22.69 26.62 12.43
C GLN A 203 23.78 26.51 11.37
N VAL A 204 23.57 25.64 10.38
CA VAL A 204 24.58 25.34 9.36
C VAL A 204 24.77 26.58 8.49
N ASP A 205 25.83 27.33 8.76
CA ASP A 205 26.28 28.42 7.91
C ASP A 205 27.54 27.98 7.17
N THR A 206 27.40 27.75 5.87
CA THR A 206 28.48 27.35 4.98
C THR A 206 29.66 28.32 5.00
N VAL A 207 29.41 29.63 5.14
CA VAL A 207 30.47 30.65 5.18
C VAL A 207 31.27 30.52 6.48
N THR A 208 30.56 30.34 7.59
CA THR A 208 31.19 30.13 8.90
C THR A 208 31.95 28.80 8.94
N LEU A 209 31.44 27.77 8.25
CA LEU A 209 32.08 26.46 8.14
C LEU A 209 33.41 26.53 7.38
N VAL A 210 33.40 27.20 6.22
CA VAL A 210 34.59 27.45 5.39
C VAL A 210 35.63 28.29 6.14
N ASN A 211 35.19 29.24 6.96
CA ASN A 211 36.10 30.07 7.76
C ASN A 211 36.70 29.32 8.97
N ARG A 212 36.11 28.19 9.40
CA ARG A 212 36.58 27.37 10.53
C ARG A 212 37.45 26.17 10.14
N LEU A 213 37.45 25.77 8.87
CA LEU A 213 38.26 24.67 8.29
C LEU A 213 39.57 25.20 7.69
#